data_AF-A0A645GRD4-F1
#
_entry.id   AF-A0A645GRD4-F1
#
_cell.length_a   1.000
_cell.length_b   1.000
_cell.length_c   1.000
_cell.angle_alpha   90.00
_cell.angle_beta   90.00
_cell.angle_gamma   90.00
#
_symmetry.space_group_name_H-M   'P 1'
#
loop_
_entity.id
_entity.type
_entity.pdbx_description
1 polymer ?
#
loop_
_entity_poly.entity_id
_entity_poly.type
_entity_poly.pdbx_seq_one_letter_code
_entity_poly.pdbx_strand_id
1 'polypeptide(L)'
;MPRKSRPKPREVSAAWPDERVADPVVESVRLYVVALREAMGSRSIRSTAKEVAGVDYSTLQAILAGDAWPDSLTVARTEQGFGARLWHGPVALSED
;
A
#
# COMPACT_ATOMS: atom_id res chain seq x y z
N MET A 1 -18.04 -20.02 11.93
CA MET A 1 -18.30 -18.56 11.93
C MET A 1 -17.81 -17.97 10.61
N PRO A 2 -18.61 -17.19 9.86
CA PRO A 2 -18.12 -16.51 8.67
C PRO A 2 -17.00 -15.52 9.05
N ARG A 3 -15.94 -15.46 8.23
CA ARG A 3 -14.82 -14.55 8.44
C ARG A 3 -15.35 -13.11 8.39
N LYS A 4 -15.12 -12.32 9.44
CA LYS A 4 -15.54 -10.91 9.45
C LYS A 4 -14.85 -10.21 8.28
N SER A 5 -15.62 -9.72 7.31
CA SER A 5 -15.05 -9.03 6.15
C SER A 5 -14.37 -7.77 6.65
N ARG A 6 -13.12 -7.56 6.24
CA ARG A 6 -12.41 -6.32 6.49
C ARG A 6 -12.99 -5.25 5.55
N PRO A 7 -13.27 -4.02 6.02
CA PRO A 7 -13.60 -2.93 5.11
C PRO A 7 -12.43 -2.71 4.16
N LYS A 8 -12.73 -2.32 2.93
CA LYS A 8 -11.74 -1.92 1.94
C LYS A 8 -11.13 -0.56 2.33
N PRO A 9 -9.89 -0.25 1.94
CA PRO A 9 -9.29 1.05 2.24
C PRO A 9 -10.17 2.25 1.85
N ARG A 10 -10.79 2.21 0.66
CA ARG A 10 -11.69 3.28 0.18
C ARG A 10 -13.00 3.41 0.98
N GLU A 11 -13.38 2.37 1.73
CA GLU A 11 -14.54 2.40 2.63
C GLU A 11 -14.15 2.98 4.00
N VAL A 12 -12.85 2.94 4.34
CA VAL A 12 -12.30 3.58 5.54
C VAL A 12 -12.01 5.07 5.30
N SER A 13 -11.54 5.43 4.09
CA SER A 13 -11.32 6.81 3.67
C SER A 13 -11.80 7.03 2.24
N ALA A 14 -12.74 7.96 2.06
CA ALA A 14 -13.25 8.32 0.73
C ALA A 14 -12.18 8.99 -0.15
N ALA A 15 -11.19 9.64 0.47
CA ALA A 15 -10.07 10.28 -0.19
C ALA A 15 -8.82 9.38 -0.20
N TRP A 16 -8.97 8.05 -0.16
CA TRP A 16 -7.82 7.14 -0.15
C TRP A 16 -6.93 7.32 -1.41
N PRO A 17 -5.59 7.34 -1.27
CA PRO A 17 -4.77 7.36 -0.04
C PRO A 17 -4.36 8.79 0.41
N ASP A 18 -5.01 9.82 -0.14
CA ASP A 18 -4.63 11.24 -0.05
C ASP A 18 -4.89 11.90 1.31
N GLU A 19 -5.83 11.38 2.10
CA GLU A 19 -6.15 11.93 3.42
C GLU A 19 -5.68 11.02 4.56
N ARG A 20 -5.12 11.63 5.62
CA ARG A 20 -4.71 10.94 6.85
C ARG A 20 -5.90 10.23 7.50
N VAL A 21 -5.66 9.01 8.01
CA VAL A 21 -6.66 8.23 8.75
C VAL A 21 -6.37 8.27 10.25
N ALA A 22 -7.44 8.32 11.07
CA ALA A 22 -7.32 8.40 12.53
C ALA A 22 -6.86 7.08 13.17
N ASP A 23 -7.26 5.94 12.62
CA ASP A 23 -6.81 4.62 13.08
C ASP A 23 -5.32 4.44 12.74
N PRO A 24 -4.42 4.29 13.74
CA PRO A 24 -2.98 4.18 13.50
C PRO A 24 -2.61 2.92 12.71
N VAL A 25 -3.36 1.83 12.83
CA VAL A 25 -3.10 0.60 12.07
C VAL A 25 -3.37 0.85 10.59
N VAL A 26 -4.48 1.51 10.28
CA VAL A 26 -4.83 1.88 8.89
C VAL A 26 -3.85 2.92 8.36
N GLU A 27 -3.49 3.91 9.16
CA GLU A 27 -2.56 4.96 8.78
C GLU A 27 -1.18 4.41 8.40
N SER A 28 -0.71 3.39 9.11
CA SER A 28 0.55 2.70 8.78
C SER A 28 0.52 2.12 7.36
N VAL A 29 -0.60 1.50 6.97
CA VAL A 29 -0.79 0.95 5.63
C VAL A 29 -1.00 2.05 4.59
N ARG A 30 -1.71 3.12 4.94
CA ARG A 30 -1.87 4.29 4.06
C ARG A 30 -0.52 4.92 3.72
N LEU A 31 0.35 5.11 4.71
CA LEU A 31 1.69 5.67 4.50
C LEU A 31 2.54 4.80 3.58
N TYR A 32 2.45 3.46 3.68
CA TYR A 32 3.08 2.59 2.70
C TYR A 32 2.53 2.80 1.28
N VAL A 33 1.22 2.97 1.11
CA VAL A 33 0.63 3.24 -0.22
C VAL A 33 1.04 4.61 -0.75
N VAL A 34 1.19 5.62 0.10
CA VAL A 34 1.76 6.93 -0.26
C VAL A 34 3.21 6.78 -0.71
N ALA A 35 4.05 6.11 0.08
CA ALA A 35 5.45 5.85 -0.26
C ALA A 35 5.59 5.03 -1.55
N LEU A 36 4.70 4.05 -1.77
CA LEU A 36 4.62 3.30 -3.01
C LEU A 36 4.33 4.20 -4.22
N ARG A 37 3.35 5.11 -4.10
CA ARG A 37 3.01 6.07 -5.16
C ARG A 37 4.14 7.05 -5.44
N GLU A 38 4.83 7.51 -4.39
CA GLU A 38 6.02 8.35 -4.51
C GLU A 38 7.17 7.61 -5.19
N ALA A 39 7.45 6.37 -4.78
CA ALA A 39 8.47 5.52 -5.37
C ALA A 39 8.19 5.28 -6.87
N MET A 40 6.93 5.10 -7.27
CA MET A 40 6.56 5.02 -8.69
C MET A 40 6.93 6.30 -9.47
N GLY A 41 6.80 7.47 -8.85
CA GLY A 41 7.06 8.76 -9.49
C GLY A 41 6.17 8.97 -10.71
N SER A 42 6.77 9.31 -11.86
CA SER A 42 6.05 9.51 -13.12
C SER A 42 5.74 8.23 -13.90
N ARG A 43 6.12 7.05 -13.38
CA ARG A 43 5.88 5.77 -14.06
C ARG A 43 4.41 5.41 -13.99
N SER A 44 3.91 4.81 -15.07
CA SER A 44 2.58 4.20 -15.06
C SER A 44 2.58 2.93 -14.20
N ILE A 45 1.43 2.59 -13.62
CA ILE A 45 1.22 1.34 -12.86
C ILE A 45 1.64 0.11 -13.68
N ARG A 46 1.40 0.14 -15.00
CA ARG A 46 1.80 -0.94 -15.90
C ARG A 46 3.32 -1.04 -16.07
N SER A 47 4.05 0.08 -16.12
CA SER A 47 5.52 0.07 -16.14
C SER A 47 6.06 -0.48 -14.83
N THR A 48 5.53 0.01 -13.71
CA THR A 48 5.91 -0.45 -12.37
C THR A 48 5.72 -1.95 -12.20
N ALA A 49 4.56 -2.49 -12.58
CA ALA A 49 4.30 -3.93 -12.50
C ALA A 49 5.26 -4.79 -13.35
N LYS A 50 5.82 -4.25 -14.42
CA LYS A 50 6.85 -4.95 -15.22
C LYS A 50 8.22 -4.95 -14.55
N GLU A 51 8.55 -3.87 -13.84
CA GLU A 51 9.84 -3.68 -13.15
C GLU A 51 9.88 -4.43 -11.81
N VAL A 52 8.76 -4.47 -11.08
CA VAL A 52 8.65 -5.12 -9.78
C VAL A 52 8.29 -6.60 -9.95
N ALA A 53 9.29 -7.47 -9.81
CA ALA A 53 9.11 -8.90 -9.98
C ALA A 53 8.03 -9.48 -9.04
N GLY A 54 7.05 -10.16 -9.64
CA GLY A 54 6.00 -10.87 -8.90
C GLY A 54 4.85 -10.00 -8.38
N VAL A 55 4.74 -8.73 -8.78
CA VAL A 55 3.54 -7.91 -8.51
C VAL A 55 2.85 -7.58 -9.83
N ASP A 56 1.61 -8.02 -9.98
CA ASP A 56 0.84 -7.75 -11.19
C ASP A 56 0.19 -6.36 -11.17
N TYR A 57 -0.17 -5.90 -12.38
CA TYR A 57 -0.84 -4.62 -12.58
C TYR A 57 -2.14 -4.50 -11.77
N SER A 58 -2.94 -5.56 -11.72
CA SER A 58 -4.22 -5.59 -11.01
C SER A 58 -4.06 -5.38 -9.51
N THR A 59 -3.01 -5.94 -8.92
CA THR A 59 -2.69 -5.83 -7.49
C THR A 59 -2.29 -4.40 -7.17
N LEU A 60 -1.35 -3.82 -7.92
CA LEU A 60 -0.97 -2.41 -7.73
C LEU A 60 -2.17 -1.48 -7.92
N GLN A 61 -2.96 -1.69 -8.98
CA GLN A 61 -4.16 -0.90 -9.24
C GLN A 61 -5.16 -0.99 -8.09
N ALA A 62 -5.43 -2.21 -7.58
CA ALA A 62 -6.39 -2.41 -6.50
C ALA A 62 -5.91 -1.79 -5.18
N ILE A 63 -4.62 -1.84 -4.89
CA ILE A 63 -4.05 -1.21 -3.69
C ILE A 63 -4.14 0.32 -3.78
N LEU A 64 -3.72 0.89 -4.91
CA LEU A 64 -3.74 2.34 -5.14
C LEU A 64 -5.16 2.90 -5.16
N ALA A 65 -6.13 2.16 -5.74
CA ALA A 65 -7.54 2.54 -5.76
C ALA A 65 -8.28 2.26 -4.43
N GLY A 66 -7.60 1.67 -3.44
CA GLY A 66 -8.21 1.32 -2.15
C GLY A 66 -9.24 0.21 -2.24
N ASP A 67 -9.13 -0.67 -3.24
CA ASP A 67 -9.96 -1.86 -3.43
C ASP A 67 -9.42 -3.10 -2.71
N ALA A 68 -8.12 -3.11 -2.37
CA ALA A 68 -7.45 -4.19 -1.66
C ALA A 68 -6.42 -3.65 -0.66
N TRP A 69 -6.24 -4.39 0.44
CA TRP A 69 -5.09 -4.17 1.33
C TRP A 69 -3.85 -4.83 0.72
N PRO A 70 -2.66 -4.19 0.77
CA PRO A 70 -1.42 -4.87 0.44
C PRO A 70 -1.18 -6.02 1.42
N ASP A 71 -0.67 -7.14 0.90
CA ASP A 71 -0.17 -8.24 1.73
C ASP A 71 1.36 -8.13 1.94
N SER A 72 1.89 -8.99 2.81
CA SER A 72 3.32 -8.97 3.15
C SER A 72 4.22 -9.29 1.95
N LEU A 73 3.77 -10.14 1.02
CA LEU A 73 4.52 -10.45 -0.19
C LEU A 73 4.59 -9.25 -1.14
N THR A 74 3.49 -8.50 -1.27
CA THR A 74 3.42 -7.29 -2.08
C THR A 74 4.35 -6.24 -1.50
N VAL A 75 4.30 -6.01 -0.18
CA VAL A 75 5.22 -5.09 0.50
C VAL A 75 6.67 -5.47 0.20
N ALA A 76 7.08 -6.71 0.51
CA ALA A 76 8.46 -7.17 0.31
C ALA A 76 8.91 -7.06 -1.15
N ARG A 77 8.06 -7.46 -2.12
CA ARG A 77 8.38 -7.37 -3.54
C ARG A 77 8.53 -5.93 -4.00
N THR A 78 7.65 -5.02 -3.57
CA THR A 78 7.77 -3.60 -3.93
C THR A 78 9.04 -2.99 -3.35
N GLU A 79 9.36 -3.23 -2.08
CA GLU A 79 10.61 -2.72 -1.48
C GLU A 79 11.84 -3.26 -2.21
N GLN A 80 11.87 -4.56 -2.51
CA GLN A 80 12.95 -5.17 -3.29
C GLN A 80 13.04 -4.60 -4.72
N GLY A 81 11.90 -4.44 -5.40
CA GLY A 81 11.83 -3.94 -6.77
C GLY A 81 12.22 -2.48 -6.92
N PHE A 82 11.91 -1.66 -5.91
CA PHE A 82 12.32 -0.25 -5.86
C PHE A 82 13.68 -0.04 -5.22
N GLY A 83 14.24 -1.05 -4.53
CA GLY A 83 15.47 -0.91 -3.77
C GLY A 83 15.37 0.10 -2.63
N ALA A 84 14.17 0.29 -2.05
CA ALA A 84 13.87 1.31 -1.07
C ALA A 84 12.95 0.76 0.03
N ARG A 85 13.12 1.24 1.27
CA ARG A 85 12.17 1.00 2.36
C ARG A 85 10.92 1.83 2.11
N LEU A 86 9.77 1.17 2.02
CA LEU A 86 8.45 1.78 1.84
C LEU A 86 7.56 1.55 3.08
N TRP A 87 7.80 0.47 3.82
CA TRP A 87 7.07 0.14 5.04
C TRP A 87 7.88 0.59 6.27
N HIS A 88 7.31 1.51 7.04
CA HIS A 88 7.92 2.06 8.26
C HIS A 88 7.44 1.38 9.55
N GLY A 89 6.52 0.42 9.45
CA GLY A 89 5.92 -0.21 10.61
C GLY A 89 4.74 0.57 11.20
N PRO A 90 4.25 0.15 12.37
CA PRO A 90 3.14 0.80 13.05
C PRO A 90 3.48 2.23 13.48
N VAL A 91 2.70 3.22 13.03
CA VAL A 91 2.91 4.65 13.37
C VAL A 91 2.73 4.98 14.86
N ALA A 92 2.14 4.07 15.63
CA ALA A 92 1.97 4.23 17.08
C ALA A 92 3.19 3.77 17.88
N LEU A 93 4.17 3.15 17.21
CA LEU A 93 5.45 2.77 17.82
C LEU A 93 6.50 3.83 17.47
N SER A 94 7.37 4.13 18.42
CA SER A 94 8.55 4.96 18.16
C SER A 94 9.45 4.26 17.15
N GLU A 95 10.06 5.04 16.24
CA GLU A 95 11.17 4.54 15.42
C GLU A 95 12.39 4.43 16.35
N ASP A 96 12.84 3.20 16.62
CA ASP A 96 14.11 2.91 17.31
C ASP A 96 15.31 3.12 16.39
#